data_AF-A0A8T3PR93-F1
#
_entry.id   AF-A0A8T3PR93-F1
#
_cell.length_a   1.000
_cell.length_b   1.000
_cell.length_c   1.000
_cell.angle_alpha   90.00
_cell.angle_beta   90.00
_cell.angle_gamma   90.00
#
_symmetry.space_group_name_H-M   'P 1'
#
loop_
_entity.id
_entity.type
_entity.pdbx_description
1 polymer ?
#
loop_
_entity_poly.entity_id
_entity_poly.type
_entity_poly.pdbx_seq_one_letter_code
_entity_poly.pdbx_strand_id
1 'polypeptide(L)'
;MRRRSTINIIIASGLAASMTYAQGIAIQGPADVAGDWVLESTAIYLTGERDPEGSKWVFGADGNLARTSLYKFSESEGTIEEKFEVKDGKIVTPNGDTFTLIDKKPDTMTLKGPFGYYFFKKE
;
A
#
# COMPACT_ATOMS: atom_id res chain seq x y z
N MET A 1 26.89 -5.76 54.06
CA MET A 1 26.10 -4.96 53.09
C MET A 1 26.96 -4.69 51.86
N ARG A 2 26.63 -5.24 50.68
CA ARG A 2 27.02 -4.74 49.33
C ARG A 2 26.43 -5.70 48.29
N ARG A 3 25.29 -5.32 47.71
CA ARG A 3 24.68 -6.01 46.56
C ARG A 3 25.46 -5.57 45.31
N ARG A 4 25.96 -6.53 44.52
CA ARG A 4 26.50 -6.29 43.18
C ARG A 4 25.35 -6.43 42.18
N SER A 5 24.92 -5.33 41.57
CA SER A 5 23.99 -5.34 40.45
C SER A 5 24.77 -5.57 39.16
N THR A 6 24.46 -6.64 38.44
CA THR A 6 24.96 -6.92 37.09
C THR A 6 23.99 -6.30 36.09
N ILE A 7 24.46 -5.37 35.27
CA ILE A 7 23.67 -4.71 34.21
C ILE A 7 23.83 -5.55 32.94
N ASN A 8 22.71 -6.09 32.43
CA ASN A 8 22.65 -6.74 31.13
C ASN A 8 22.50 -5.67 30.04
N ILE A 9 23.51 -5.52 29.19
CA ILE A 9 23.41 -4.68 27.98
C ILE A 9 23.09 -5.61 26.81
N ILE A 10 21.84 -5.59 26.36
CA ILE A 10 21.42 -6.21 25.11
C ILE A 10 21.65 -5.19 24.00
N ILE A 11 22.69 -5.41 23.18
CA ILE A 11 22.92 -4.63 21.96
C ILE A 11 21.98 -5.21 20.90
N ALA A 12 20.86 -4.53 20.66
CA ALA A 12 19.99 -4.82 19.53
C ALA A 12 20.65 -4.23 18.26
N SER A 13 21.33 -5.08 17.50
CA SER A 13 21.84 -4.74 16.17
C SER A 13 20.67 -4.54 15.22
N GLY A 14 20.28 -3.28 14.99
CA GLY A 14 19.33 -2.92 13.95
C GLY A 14 19.95 -3.17 12.58
N LEU A 15 19.47 -4.20 11.88
CA LEU A 15 19.70 -4.38 10.45
C LEU A 15 18.97 -3.25 9.70
N ALA A 16 19.72 -2.25 9.26
CA ALA A 16 19.23 -1.29 8.29
C ALA A 16 19.21 -1.98 6.91
N ALA A 17 18.02 -2.40 6.48
CA ALA A 17 17.80 -2.87 5.12
C ALA A 17 17.93 -1.68 4.17
N SER A 18 18.98 -1.66 3.36
CA SER A 18 19.16 -0.70 2.27
C SER A 18 18.10 -0.94 1.20
N MET A 19 17.12 -0.04 1.09
CA MET A 19 16.10 -0.04 0.03
C MET A 19 16.75 0.28 -1.32
N THR A 20 16.82 -0.70 -2.21
CA THR A 20 17.05 -0.47 -3.64
C THR A 20 15.79 0.12 -4.26
N TYR A 21 15.76 1.45 -4.41
CA TYR A 21 14.72 2.20 -5.12
C TYR A 21 14.78 1.91 -6.63
N ALA A 22 14.19 0.79 -7.04
CA ALA A 22 13.85 0.50 -8.44
C ALA A 22 12.89 -0.69 -8.62
N GLN A 23 12.82 -1.62 -7.65
CA GLN A 23 12.04 -2.88 -7.82
C GLN A 23 10.74 -2.97 -7.00
N GLY A 24 10.41 -1.94 -6.21
CA GLY A 24 9.27 -1.96 -5.31
C GLY A 24 9.57 -2.70 -4.00
N ILE A 25 8.68 -2.54 -3.02
CA ILE A 25 8.71 -3.18 -1.71
C ILE A 25 7.91 -4.48 -1.82
N ALA A 26 8.53 -5.61 -1.46
CA ALA A 26 7.86 -6.90 -1.52
C ALA A 26 6.79 -7.02 -0.42
N ILE A 27 5.54 -7.20 -0.82
CA ILE A 27 4.40 -7.42 0.07
C ILE A 27 4.45 -8.85 0.61
N GLN A 28 4.46 -9.02 1.93
CA GLN A 28 4.49 -10.35 2.58
C GLN A 28 3.08 -10.92 2.76
N GLY A 29 2.07 -10.06 2.88
CA GLY A 29 0.67 -10.48 2.96
C GLY A 29 -0.31 -9.30 2.93
N PRO A 30 -1.61 -9.56 2.91
CA PRO A 30 -2.64 -8.52 2.81
C PRO A 30 -2.56 -7.43 3.89
N ALA A 31 -2.15 -7.82 5.11
CA ALA A 31 -1.98 -6.90 6.23
C ALA A 31 -0.97 -5.76 5.95
N ASP A 32 0.01 -5.97 5.05
CA ASP A 32 1.03 -4.97 4.75
C ASP A 32 0.48 -3.76 3.99
N VAL A 33 -0.66 -3.90 3.32
CA VAL A 33 -1.33 -2.81 2.57
C VAL A 33 -2.67 -2.42 3.19
N ALA A 34 -3.07 -3.10 4.25
CA ALA A 34 -4.38 -2.93 4.87
C ALA A 34 -4.64 -1.49 5.33
N GLY A 35 -5.89 -1.08 5.18
CA GLY A 35 -6.40 0.23 5.57
C GLY A 35 -7.35 0.81 4.54
N ASP A 36 -7.88 1.97 4.92
CA ASP A 36 -8.81 2.75 4.12
C ASP A 36 -8.01 3.87 3.43
N TRP A 37 -8.08 3.89 2.11
CA TRP A 37 -7.24 4.77 1.29
C TRP A 37 -8.10 5.53 0.30
N VAL A 38 -7.82 6.82 0.15
CA VAL A 38 -8.31 7.63 -0.96
C VAL A 38 -7.25 7.63 -2.06
N LEU A 39 -7.63 7.26 -3.28
CA LEU A 39 -6.81 7.46 -4.47
C LEU A 39 -6.87 8.95 -4.84
N GLU A 40 -5.85 9.70 -4.47
CA GLU A 40 -5.80 11.16 -4.70
C GLU A 40 -5.47 11.49 -6.16
N SER A 41 -4.60 10.67 -6.78
CA SER A 41 -4.20 10.89 -8.17
C SER A 41 -3.58 9.66 -8.82
N THR A 42 -3.50 9.67 -10.15
CA THR A 42 -2.74 8.72 -10.96
C THR A 42 -1.73 9.43 -11.86
N ALA A 43 -0.70 8.72 -12.32
CA ALA A 43 0.25 9.22 -13.31
C ALA A 43 0.86 8.07 -14.12
N ILE A 44 1.19 8.30 -15.40
CA ILE A 44 1.89 7.31 -16.23
C ILE A 44 3.29 7.01 -15.67
N TYR A 45 3.98 8.04 -15.17
CA TYR A 45 5.33 7.94 -14.61
C TYR A 45 5.34 8.39 -13.14
N LEU A 46 6.24 7.81 -12.33
CA LEU A 46 6.30 8.07 -10.89
C LEU A 46 6.49 9.56 -10.55
N THR A 47 7.26 10.27 -11.38
CA THR A 47 7.55 11.70 -11.25
C THR A 47 6.91 12.53 -12.38
N GLY A 48 5.89 11.98 -13.05
CA GLY A 48 5.17 12.65 -14.14
C GLY A 48 4.05 13.56 -13.66
N GLU A 49 3.37 14.18 -14.62
CA GLU A 49 2.11 14.90 -14.39
C GLU A 49 1.06 13.95 -13.79
N ARG A 50 0.30 14.46 -12.82
CA ARG A 50 -0.68 13.70 -12.05
C ARG A 50 -2.09 14.13 -12.40
N ASP A 51 -2.92 13.15 -12.73
CA ASP A 51 -4.36 13.33 -12.93
C ASP A 51 -5.09 13.14 -11.60
N PRO A 52 -5.94 14.08 -11.18
CA PRO A 52 -6.66 13.98 -9.92
C PRO A 52 -7.73 12.89 -9.97
N GLU A 53 -7.86 12.18 -8.85
CA GLU A 53 -8.83 11.11 -8.61
C GLU A 53 -9.56 11.36 -7.29
N GLY A 54 -10.56 10.52 -6.99
CA GLY A 54 -11.31 10.60 -5.72
C GLY A 54 -11.93 9.28 -5.26
N SER A 55 -11.53 8.15 -5.86
CA SER A 55 -12.05 6.83 -5.49
C SER A 55 -11.50 6.37 -4.14
N LYS A 56 -12.30 5.62 -3.38
CA LYS A 56 -11.89 4.99 -2.12
C LYS A 56 -11.56 3.53 -2.32
N TRP A 57 -10.48 3.09 -1.71
CA TRP A 57 -9.95 1.73 -1.78
C TRP A 57 -9.71 1.22 -0.36
N VAL A 58 -10.49 0.24 0.06
CA VAL A 58 -10.34 -0.41 1.36
C VAL A 58 -9.66 -1.75 1.16
N PHE A 59 -8.43 -1.86 1.64
CA PHE A 59 -7.69 -3.12 1.66
C PHE A 59 -7.88 -3.78 3.02
N GLY A 60 -8.58 -4.91 3.06
CA GLY A 60 -8.74 -5.76 4.23
C GLY A 60 -7.48 -6.56 4.52
N ALA A 61 -7.14 -6.72 5.81
CA ALA A 61 -6.03 -7.57 6.24
C ALA A 61 -6.26 -9.07 5.96
N ASP A 62 -7.48 -9.44 5.54
CA ASP A 62 -7.90 -10.78 5.13
C ASP A 62 -7.89 -10.99 3.60
N GLY A 63 -7.43 -9.99 2.83
CA GLY A 63 -7.36 -10.06 1.37
C GLY A 63 -8.62 -9.59 0.64
N ASN A 64 -9.59 -8.96 1.32
CA ASN A 64 -10.69 -8.29 0.62
C ASN A 64 -10.25 -6.90 0.13
N LEU A 65 -10.74 -6.50 -1.04
CA LEU A 65 -10.56 -5.16 -1.61
C LEU A 65 -11.94 -4.61 -1.98
N ALA A 66 -12.32 -3.48 -1.37
CA ALA A 66 -13.48 -2.71 -1.80
C ALA A 66 -13.02 -1.45 -2.54
N ARG A 67 -13.52 -1.23 -3.76
CA ARG A 67 -13.23 -0.05 -4.57
C ARG A 67 -14.52 0.73 -4.81
N THR A 68 -14.60 1.92 -4.25
CA THR A 68 -15.74 2.83 -4.43
C THR A 68 -15.34 3.96 -5.36
N SER A 69 -16.05 4.11 -6.46
CA SER A 69 -15.84 5.21 -7.42
C SER A 69 -17.06 6.13 -7.43
N LEU A 70 -16.77 7.43 -7.45
CA LEU A 70 -17.75 8.50 -7.67
C LEU A 70 -17.93 8.70 -9.18
N TYR A 71 -19.16 8.61 -9.67
CA TYR A 71 -19.44 8.97 -11.05
C TYR A 71 -19.36 10.48 -11.20
N LYS A 72 -18.46 11.00 -12.06
CA LYS A 72 -18.20 12.45 -12.22
C LYS A 72 -19.45 13.33 -12.47
N PHE A 73 -20.57 12.74 -12.89
CA PHE A 73 -21.81 13.45 -13.22
C PHE A 73 -23.02 12.98 -12.40
N SER A 74 -22.84 12.17 -11.35
CA SER A 74 -23.92 11.82 -10.41
C SER A 74 -23.40 11.70 -8.98
N GLU A 75 -24.27 11.95 -8.00
CA GLU A 75 -23.97 11.67 -6.59
C GLU A 75 -24.01 10.17 -6.26
N SER A 76 -24.08 9.31 -7.28
CA SER A 76 -24.13 7.88 -7.09
C SER A 76 -22.72 7.34 -6.94
N GLU A 77 -22.52 6.54 -5.90
CA GLU A 77 -21.32 5.76 -5.70
C GLU A 77 -21.56 4.32 -6.18
N GLY A 78 -20.54 3.73 -6.80
CA GLY A 78 -20.51 2.30 -7.09
C GLY A 78 -19.36 1.66 -6.34
N THR A 79 -19.66 0.63 -5.54
CA THR A 79 -18.65 -0.17 -4.84
C THR A 79 -18.54 -1.55 -5.49
N ILE A 80 -17.32 -1.94 -5.81
CA ILE A 80 -16.97 -3.31 -6.20
C ILE A 80 -16.15 -3.93 -5.09
N GLU A 81 -16.59 -5.07 -4.59
CA GLU A 81 -15.86 -5.88 -3.63
C GLU A 81 -15.31 -7.13 -4.30
N GLU A 82 -14.03 -7.40 -4.06
CA GLU A 82 -13.35 -8.56 -4.63
C GLU A 82 -12.26 -9.06 -3.68
N LYS A 83 -11.77 -10.27 -3.90
CA LYS A 83 -10.61 -10.80 -3.15
C LYS A 83 -9.34 -10.61 -3.95
N PHE A 84 -8.35 -9.96 -3.36
CA PHE A 84 -7.01 -9.93 -3.91
C PHE A 84 -6.12 -10.98 -3.24
N GLU A 85 -5.09 -11.39 -3.95
CA GLU A 85 -4.06 -12.29 -3.44
C GLU A 85 -2.72 -11.56 -3.41
N VAL A 86 -1.82 -12.02 -2.54
CA VAL A 86 -0.42 -11.62 -2.59
C VAL A 86 0.38 -12.74 -3.23
N LYS A 87 0.96 -12.49 -4.41
CA LYS A 87 1.81 -13.42 -5.15
C LYS A 87 3.10 -12.73 -5.55
N ASP A 88 4.23 -13.39 -5.32
CA ASP A 88 5.57 -12.88 -5.66
C ASP A 88 5.81 -11.43 -5.20
N GLY A 89 5.33 -11.10 -3.99
CA GLY A 89 5.50 -9.76 -3.41
C GLY A 89 4.55 -8.68 -3.97
N LYS A 90 3.52 -9.05 -4.74
CA LYS A 90 2.60 -8.13 -5.42
C LYS A 90 1.15 -8.46 -5.10
N ILE A 91 0.28 -7.44 -5.16
CA ILE A 91 -1.17 -7.62 -5.15
C ILE A 91 -1.59 -8.13 -6.52
N VAL A 92 -2.43 -9.15 -6.57
CA VAL A 92 -3.06 -9.67 -7.78
C VAL A 92 -4.58 -9.70 -7.56
N THR A 93 -5.33 -8.98 -8.39
CA THR A 93 -6.80 -8.95 -8.35
C THR A 93 -7.40 -10.08 -9.21
N PRO A 94 -8.70 -10.40 -9.07
CA PRO A 94 -9.34 -11.49 -9.83
C PRO A 94 -9.34 -11.31 -11.35
N ASN A 95 -9.31 -10.07 -11.83
CA ASN A 95 -9.20 -9.76 -13.26
C ASN A 95 -7.75 -9.87 -13.79
N GLY A 96 -6.78 -10.22 -12.94
CA GLY A 96 -5.37 -10.40 -13.31
C GLY A 96 -4.53 -9.12 -13.23
N ASP A 97 -5.10 -7.98 -12.81
CA ASP A 97 -4.30 -6.77 -12.59
C ASP A 97 -3.31 -7.02 -11.46
N THR A 98 -2.07 -6.56 -11.66
CA THR A 98 -0.99 -6.73 -10.70
C THR A 98 -0.50 -5.37 -10.24
N PHE A 99 -0.39 -5.20 -8.92
CA PHE A 99 0.11 -3.96 -8.31
C PHE A 99 1.36 -4.23 -7.48
N THR A 100 2.41 -3.46 -7.76
CA THR A 100 3.67 -3.45 -7.00
C THR A 100 3.66 -2.30 -6.02
N LEU A 101 3.96 -2.55 -4.75
CA LEU A 101 4.11 -1.48 -3.75
C LEU A 101 5.41 -0.72 -4.01
N ILE A 102 5.34 0.59 -4.20
CA ILE A 102 6.51 1.43 -4.50
C ILE A 102 6.98 2.17 -3.25
N ASP A 103 6.05 2.76 -2.50
CA ASP A 103 6.31 3.44 -1.24
C ASP A 103 5.12 3.24 -0.30
N LYS A 104 5.40 3.19 1.01
CA LYS A 104 4.37 3.16 2.05
C LYS A 104 4.85 3.87 3.31
N LYS A 105 4.04 4.81 3.78
CA LYS A 105 4.17 5.53 5.05
C LYS A 105 2.87 5.34 5.84
N PRO A 106 2.79 5.83 7.10
CA PRO A 106 1.56 5.71 7.88
C PRO A 106 0.32 6.32 7.22
N ASP A 107 0.50 7.38 6.42
CA ASP A 107 -0.54 8.21 5.83
C ASP A 107 -0.55 8.23 4.30
N THR A 108 0.46 7.68 3.63
CA THR A 108 0.54 7.65 2.16
C THR A 108 0.98 6.28 1.64
N MET A 109 0.48 5.89 0.47
CA MET A 109 0.91 4.68 -0.24
C MET A 109 1.00 4.95 -1.73
N THR A 110 2.01 4.39 -2.40
CA THR A 110 2.12 4.45 -3.87
C THR A 110 2.18 3.03 -4.42
N LEU A 111 1.26 2.72 -5.33
CA LEU A 111 1.27 1.46 -6.07
C LEU A 111 1.63 1.72 -7.54
N LYS A 112 2.38 0.81 -8.15
CA LYS A 112 2.51 0.72 -9.61
C LYS A 112 1.60 -0.39 -10.11
N GLY A 113 0.56 -0.02 -10.85
CA GLY A 113 -0.40 -0.93 -11.47
C GLY A 113 -0.23 -1.03 -12.98
N PRO A 114 -1.22 -1.63 -13.68
CA PRO A 114 -1.16 -1.86 -15.13
C PRO A 114 -1.05 -0.59 -15.98
N PHE A 115 -1.66 0.51 -15.53
CA PHE A 115 -1.78 1.76 -16.29
C PHE A 115 -0.87 2.89 -15.79
N GLY A 116 -0.04 2.64 -14.77
CA GLY A 116 0.82 3.66 -14.20
C GLY A 116 0.92 3.56 -12.68
N TYR A 117 1.09 4.72 -12.05
CA TYR A 117 1.26 4.89 -10.62
C TYR A 117 -0.02 5.45 -10.01
N TYR A 118 -0.36 4.93 -8.84
CA TYR A 118 -1.54 5.23 -8.06
C TYR A 118 -1.08 5.79 -6.72
N PHE A 119 -1.44 7.04 -6.46
CA PHE A 119 -1.00 7.76 -5.26
C PHE A 119 -2.16 7.85 -4.29
N PHE A 120 -1.98 7.20 -3.15
CA PHE A 120 -2.99 7.07 -2.11
C PHE A 120 -2.61 7.89 -0.89
N LYS A 121 -3.65 8.40 -0.23
CA LYS A 121 -3.59 8.94 1.12
C LYS A 121 -4.55 8.18 2.01
N LYS A 122 -4.19 8.05 3.28
CA LYS A 122 -5.03 7.39 4.26
C LYS A 122 -6.26 8.24 4.58
N GLU A 123 -7.41 7.58 4.69
CA GLU A 123 -8.66 8.18 5.17
C GLU A 123 -8.74 8.18 6.71
#